data_AF-A0A8J8M7D9-F1
#
_entry.id   AF-A0A8J8M7D9-F1
#
_cell.length_a   1.000
_cell.length_b   1.000
_cell.length_c   1.000
_cell.angle_alpha   90.00
_cell.angle_beta   90.00
_cell.angle_gamma   90.00
#
_symmetry.space_group_name_H-M   'P 1'
#
loop_
_entity.id
_entity.type
_entity.pdbx_description
1 polymer ?
#
loop_
_entity_poly.entity_id
_entity_poly.type
_entity_poly.pdbx_seq_one_letter_code
_entity_poly.pdbx_strand_id
1 'polypeptide(L)'
;MNKKINKIISLFILLVLTITTIDFNIYAEYDTSNEINTDIQISDADAIEMAVNVYQNLSTEAREKFINNLELLAASGNDELLKFHVENVDTNYNYKEVKKVKTLYATNSLTLAQELSLLALPKAVEYSLLALAGALGIPVGNVVDVIISLGVVAIIAANWNTISPVWDDIVDIFSRHIGGFVVEGFDYIYNKATGLPTERQFSRFNYHYDKHSEGFKFMPTGNGKKPDKKKFWEMAKKALEKTGSKIKTGISKQNPSRTVKFNTESLEIIIYDTATKLIRTYYIPYDEGLVSGRYTLSVVKMIAEDYFQSLIR
;
A
#
# COMPACT_ATOMS: atom_id res chain seq x y z
N MET A 1 2.74 -53.41 -19.83
CA MET A 1 1.84 -52.31 -19.38
C MET A 1 0.57 -52.34 -20.23
N ASN A 2 -0.61 -52.37 -19.61
CA ASN A 2 -1.87 -52.65 -20.30
C ASN A 2 -2.25 -51.46 -21.21
N LYS A 3 -2.60 -51.69 -22.49
CA LYS A 3 -2.92 -50.62 -23.47
C LYS A 3 -4.04 -49.69 -22.99
N LYS A 4 -4.92 -50.16 -22.10
CA LYS A 4 -5.97 -49.35 -21.46
C LYS A 4 -5.44 -48.38 -20.40
N ILE A 5 -4.42 -48.78 -19.64
CA ILE A 5 -3.80 -47.95 -18.60
C ILE A 5 -3.02 -46.79 -19.23
N ASN A 6 -2.30 -47.03 -20.34
CA ASN A 6 -1.60 -45.97 -21.06
C ASN A 6 -2.55 -44.91 -21.63
N LYS A 7 -3.76 -45.29 -22.06
CA LYS A 7 -4.77 -44.34 -22.54
C LYS A 7 -5.31 -43.45 -21.42
N ILE A 8 -5.48 -43.99 -20.22
CA ILE A 8 -5.96 -43.23 -19.05
C ILE A 8 -4.89 -42.25 -18.56
N ILE A 9 -3.63 -42.69 -18.51
CA ILE A 9 -2.51 -41.84 -18.11
C ILE A 9 -2.29 -40.71 -19.14
N SER A 10 -2.37 -41.01 -20.44
CA SER A 10 -2.29 -39.98 -21.48
C SER A 10 -3.44 -38.97 -21.42
N LEU A 11 -4.66 -39.42 -21.07
CA LEU A 11 -5.80 -38.51 -20.88
C LEU A 11 -5.60 -37.59 -19.67
N PHE A 12 -5.05 -38.11 -18.56
CA PHE A 12 -4.75 -37.32 -17.37
C PHE A 12 -3.63 -36.29 -17.62
N ILE A 13 -2.60 -36.66 -18.38
CA ILE A 13 -1.51 -35.74 -18.73
C ILE A 13 -2.01 -34.62 -19.67
N LEU A 14 -2.91 -34.93 -20.62
CA LEU A 14 -3.56 -33.91 -21.46
C LEU A 14 -4.51 -33.00 -20.67
N LEU A 15 -5.19 -33.53 -19.65
CA LEU A 15 -6.07 -32.75 -18.78
C LEU A 15 -5.26 -31.79 -17.88
N VAL A 16 -4.10 -32.21 -17.39
CA VAL A 16 -3.21 -31.36 -16.57
C VAL A 16 -2.53 -30.28 -17.41
N LEU A 17 -2.19 -30.56 -18.68
CA LEU A 17 -1.59 -29.58 -19.60
C LEU A 17 -2.58 -28.53 -20.12
N THR A 18 -3.89 -28.80 -20.10
CA THR A 18 -4.93 -27.84 -20.55
C THR A 18 -5.42 -26.91 -19.44
N ILE A 19 -5.17 -27.24 -18.16
CA ILE A 19 -5.48 -26.35 -17.03
C ILE A 19 -4.37 -25.29 -16.86
N THR A 20 -3.15 -25.54 -17.32
CA THR A 20 -2.04 -24.56 -17.24
C THR A 20 -2.01 -23.51 -18.34
N THR A 21 -2.98 -23.50 -19.26
CA THR A 21 -3.10 -22.49 -20.33
C THR A 21 -4.37 -21.66 -20.25
N ILE A 22 -5.06 -21.66 -19.10
CA ILE A 22 -5.99 -20.57 -18.82
C ILE A 22 -5.12 -19.38 -18.42
N ASP A 23 -4.78 -18.56 -19.40
CA ASP A 23 -4.34 -17.20 -19.13
C ASP A 23 -5.46 -16.52 -18.32
N PHE A 24 -5.23 -16.36 -17.01
CA PHE A 24 -5.87 -15.31 -16.24
C PHE A 24 -5.33 -13.95 -16.71
N ASN A 25 -5.53 -13.62 -17.99
CA ASN A 25 -5.48 -12.27 -18.50
C ASN A 25 -6.90 -11.68 -18.45
N ILE A 26 -7.48 -11.71 -17.25
CA ILE A 26 -8.34 -10.60 -16.81
C ILE A 26 -7.49 -9.80 -15.81
N TYR A 27 -6.32 -9.36 -16.28
CA TYR A 27 -5.83 -8.08 -15.83
C TYR A 27 -6.58 -7.09 -16.69
N ALA A 28 -7.57 -6.41 -16.12
CA ALA A 28 -7.92 -5.11 -16.63
C ALA A 28 -6.61 -4.31 -16.65
N GLU A 29 -6.07 -4.10 -17.84
CA GLU A 29 -4.97 -3.17 -18.08
C GLU A 29 -5.51 -1.79 -17.70
N TYR A 30 -5.39 -1.46 -16.41
CA TYR A 30 -5.63 -0.11 -15.95
C TYR A 30 -4.44 0.69 -16.44
N ASP A 31 -4.70 1.46 -17.49
CA ASP A 31 -3.79 2.46 -18.02
C ASP A 31 -3.27 3.33 -16.87
N THR A 32 -2.00 3.13 -16.53
CA THR A 32 -1.30 3.83 -15.45
C THR A 32 -0.77 5.19 -15.88
N SER A 33 -1.21 5.72 -17.04
CA SER A 33 -0.81 7.03 -17.54
C SER A 33 -1.79 8.17 -17.26
N ASN A 34 -2.96 7.90 -16.67
CA ASN A 34 -3.84 8.97 -16.20
C ASN A 34 -3.40 9.47 -14.82
N GLU A 35 -2.98 10.74 -14.76
CA GLU A 35 -2.97 11.51 -13.51
C GLU A 35 -4.28 11.24 -12.77
N ILE A 36 -4.19 10.72 -11.54
CA ILE A 36 -5.35 10.57 -10.65
C ILE A 36 -5.84 12.00 -10.37
N ASN A 37 -6.84 12.41 -11.13
CA ASN A 37 -7.54 13.65 -10.89
C ASN A 37 -8.27 13.49 -9.55
N THR A 38 -7.84 14.28 -8.57
CA THR A 38 -8.21 14.12 -7.15
C THR A 38 -9.63 14.60 -6.83
N ASP A 39 -10.41 15.01 -7.84
CA ASP A 39 -11.80 15.47 -7.70
C ASP A 39 -12.85 14.48 -8.24
N ILE A 40 -12.48 13.22 -8.52
CA ILE A 40 -13.46 12.21 -8.94
C ILE A 40 -14.23 11.72 -7.71
N GLN A 41 -15.45 12.22 -7.53
CA GLN A 41 -16.42 11.50 -6.72
C GLN A 41 -16.78 10.20 -7.45
N ILE A 42 -16.48 9.07 -6.81
CA ILE A 42 -16.93 7.76 -7.28
C ILE A 42 -18.45 7.78 -7.33
N SER A 43 -19.02 7.31 -8.44
CA SER A 43 -20.48 7.20 -8.52
C SER A 43 -20.98 6.06 -7.63
N ASP A 44 -22.23 6.13 -7.18
CA ASP A 44 -22.84 5.04 -6.42
C ASP A 44 -22.82 3.71 -7.20
N ALA A 45 -22.92 3.77 -8.53
CA ALA A 45 -22.86 2.60 -9.39
C ALA A 45 -21.48 1.91 -9.35
N ASP A 46 -20.40 2.69 -9.45
CA ASP A 46 -19.03 2.16 -9.36
C ASP A 46 -18.75 1.60 -7.96
N ALA A 47 -19.26 2.25 -6.92
CA ALA A 47 -19.16 1.79 -5.53
C ALA A 47 -19.85 0.43 -5.32
N ILE A 48 -21.02 0.23 -5.94
CA ILE A 48 -21.75 -1.04 -5.93
C ILE A 48 -20.97 -2.12 -6.68
N GLU A 49 -20.49 -1.83 -7.89
CA GLU A 49 -19.72 -2.80 -8.70
C GLU A 49 -18.46 -3.26 -7.94
N MET A 50 -17.75 -2.33 -7.30
CA MET A 50 -16.61 -2.65 -6.45
C MET A 50 -16.99 -3.57 -5.29
N ALA A 51 -18.11 -3.33 -4.60
CA ALA A 51 -18.58 -4.18 -3.51
C ALA A 51 -18.99 -5.58 -3.98
N VAL A 52 -19.60 -5.69 -5.17
CA VAL A 52 -19.91 -6.97 -5.81
C VAL A 52 -18.64 -7.77 -6.07
N ASN A 53 -17.63 -7.14 -6.70
CA ASN A 53 -16.36 -7.79 -7.01
C ASN A 53 -15.63 -8.27 -5.74
N VAL A 54 -15.59 -7.43 -4.69
CA VAL A 54 -15.03 -7.81 -3.39
C VAL A 54 -15.69 -9.09 -2.85
N TYR A 55 -17.02 -9.13 -2.83
CA TYR A 55 -17.76 -10.27 -2.27
C TYR A 55 -17.57 -11.56 -3.08
N GLN A 56 -17.53 -11.44 -4.41
CA GLN A 56 -17.30 -12.57 -5.31
C GLN A 56 -15.90 -13.16 -5.15
N ASN A 57 -14.90 -12.32 -4.85
CA ASN A 57 -13.51 -12.74 -4.67
C ASN A 57 -13.18 -13.31 -3.28
N LEU A 58 -14.11 -13.26 -2.33
CA LEU A 58 -13.96 -13.95 -1.04
C LEU A 58 -14.03 -15.47 -1.24
N SER A 59 -13.15 -16.22 -0.55
CA SER A 59 -13.33 -17.66 -0.38
C SER A 59 -14.62 -17.95 0.38
N THR A 60 -15.13 -19.18 0.31
CA THR A 60 -16.33 -19.58 1.04
C THR A 60 -16.21 -19.29 2.53
N GLU A 61 -15.10 -19.66 3.17
CA GLU A 61 -14.86 -19.42 4.60
C GLU A 61 -14.74 -17.93 4.93
N ALA A 62 -14.04 -17.16 4.09
CA ALA A 62 -13.91 -15.72 4.25
C ALA A 62 -15.26 -15.00 4.09
N ARG A 63 -16.10 -15.48 3.17
CA ARG A 63 -17.46 -14.99 2.93
C ARG A 63 -18.35 -15.26 4.14
N GLU A 64 -18.29 -16.45 4.73
CA GLU A 64 -19.03 -16.75 5.97
C GLU A 64 -18.60 -15.81 7.10
N LYS A 65 -17.30 -15.56 7.28
CA LYS A 65 -16.80 -14.60 8.29
C LYS A 65 -17.29 -13.19 8.02
N PHE A 66 -17.24 -12.75 6.76
CA PHE A 66 -17.73 -11.45 6.34
C PHE A 66 -19.23 -11.28 6.60
N ILE A 67 -20.07 -12.23 6.16
CA ILE A 67 -21.52 -12.22 6.42
C ILE A 67 -21.82 -12.20 7.92
N ASN A 68 -21.14 -13.04 8.72
CA ASN A 68 -21.30 -13.02 10.17
C ASN A 68 -21.02 -11.63 10.76
N ASN A 69 -20.03 -10.90 10.25
CA ASN A 69 -19.75 -9.53 10.71
C ASN A 69 -20.88 -8.56 10.35
N LEU A 70 -21.45 -8.66 9.15
CA LEU A 70 -22.63 -7.86 8.75
C LEU A 70 -23.83 -8.13 9.65
N GLU A 71 -24.12 -9.41 9.90
CA GLU A 71 -25.24 -9.83 10.75
C GLU A 71 -25.05 -9.38 12.21
N LEU A 72 -23.83 -9.48 12.74
CA LEU A 72 -23.50 -9.04 14.10
C LEU A 72 -23.63 -7.52 14.25
N LEU A 73 -23.18 -6.76 13.25
CA LEU A 73 -23.31 -5.29 13.23
C LEU A 73 -24.79 -4.89 13.20
N ALA A 74 -25.59 -5.54 12.34
CA ALA A 74 -27.03 -5.35 12.26
C ALA A 74 -27.73 -5.68 13.58
N ALA A 75 -27.38 -6.80 14.21
CA ALA A 75 -27.92 -7.20 15.51
C ALA A 75 -27.54 -6.22 16.64
N SER A 76 -26.46 -5.43 16.47
CA SER A 76 -26.05 -4.38 17.39
C SER A 76 -26.74 -3.02 17.15
N GLY A 77 -27.60 -2.93 16.14
CA GLY A 77 -28.40 -1.74 15.83
C GLY A 77 -27.90 -0.94 14.61
N ASN A 78 -26.83 -1.37 13.95
CA ASN A 78 -26.34 -0.76 12.71
C ASN A 78 -26.50 -1.76 11.54
N ASP A 79 -27.62 -1.68 10.82
CA ASP A 79 -27.96 -2.60 9.73
C ASP A 79 -27.63 -2.05 8.33
N GLU A 80 -26.98 -0.89 8.24
CA GLU A 80 -26.78 -0.18 6.95
C GLU A 80 -25.98 -1.02 5.94
N LEU A 81 -24.86 -1.63 6.38
CA LEU A 81 -24.05 -2.48 5.50
C LEU A 81 -24.77 -3.77 5.10
N LEU A 82 -25.60 -4.32 6.00
CA LEU A 82 -26.38 -5.51 5.69
C LEU A 82 -27.48 -5.20 4.67
N LYS A 83 -28.19 -4.06 4.82
CA LYS A 83 -29.15 -3.58 3.82
C LYS A 83 -28.47 -3.35 2.47
N PHE A 84 -27.35 -2.64 2.47
CA PHE A 84 -26.56 -2.42 1.26
C PHE A 84 -26.18 -3.74 0.57
N HIS A 85 -25.74 -4.75 1.35
CA HIS A 85 -25.43 -6.09 0.84
C HIS A 85 -26.63 -6.75 0.16
N VAL A 86 -27.78 -6.78 0.84
CA VAL A 86 -29.00 -7.42 0.33
C VAL A 86 -29.55 -6.68 -0.90
N GLU A 87 -29.49 -5.35 -0.89
CA GLU A 87 -30.06 -4.54 -1.97
C GLU A 87 -29.20 -4.57 -3.24
N ASN A 88 -27.87 -4.65 -3.11
CA ASN A 88 -26.96 -4.36 -4.21
C ASN A 88 -25.96 -5.47 -4.55
N VAL A 89 -25.67 -6.39 -3.61
CA VAL A 89 -24.57 -7.37 -3.78
C VAL A 89 -25.07 -8.80 -3.88
N ASP A 90 -25.92 -9.23 -2.95
CA ASP A 90 -26.52 -10.56 -2.96
C ASP A 90 -28.03 -10.45 -2.71
N THR A 91 -28.78 -10.16 -3.77
CA THR A 91 -30.24 -9.96 -3.71
C THR A 91 -31.01 -11.22 -3.33
N ASN A 92 -30.35 -12.39 -3.38
CA ASN A 92 -30.93 -13.66 -2.98
C ASN A 92 -30.55 -14.04 -1.55
N TYR A 93 -29.72 -13.24 -0.88
CA TYR A 93 -29.35 -13.47 0.50
C TYR A 93 -30.59 -13.37 1.39
N ASN A 94 -30.91 -14.48 2.04
CA ASN A 94 -32.05 -14.58 2.94
C ASN A 94 -31.56 -14.49 4.38
N TYR A 95 -31.70 -13.30 4.97
CA TYR A 95 -31.34 -13.05 6.36
C TYR A 95 -32.14 -13.98 7.28
N LYS A 96 -31.45 -14.95 7.88
CA LYS A 96 -32.01 -15.74 8.97
C LYS A 96 -31.74 -14.99 10.25
N GLU A 97 -32.75 -14.29 10.75
CA GLU A 97 -32.71 -13.56 12.03
C GLU A 97 -31.90 -14.36 13.06
N VAL A 98 -30.73 -13.83 13.43
CA VAL A 98 -29.78 -14.58 14.25
C VAL A 98 -30.40 -14.77 15.63
N LYS A 99 -30.84 -15.99 15.94
CA LYS A 99 -31.16 -16.40 17.31
C LYS A 99 -29.90 -16.24 18.16
N LYS A 100 -29.69 -15.07 18.80
CA LYS A 100 -28.62 -14.74 19.77
C LYS A 100 -27.67 -15.91 20.05
N VAL A 101 -26.76 -16.21 19.13
CA VAL A 101 -25.77 -17.27 19.36
C VAL A 101 -24.62 -16.61 20.10
N LYS A 102 -24.62 -16.82 21.42
CA LYS A 102 -23.46 -16.58 22.28
C LYS A 102 -22.30 -17.44 21.76
N THR A 103 -21.28 -16.83 21.16
CA THR A 103 -19.97 -17.47 20.97
C THR A 103 -18.85 -16.48 21.24
N LEU A 104 -17.88 -16.91 22.05
CA LEU A 104 -16.72 -16.12 22.53
C LEU A 104 -15.81 -15.57 21.42
N TYR A 105 -16.00 -15.95 20.16
CA TYR A 105 -15.30 -15.39 18.99
C TYR A 105 -15.95 -14.10 18.46
N ALA A 106 -17.18 -13.79 18.89
CA ALA A 106 -17.94 -12.65 18.43
C ALA A 106 -17.40 -11.31 18.95
N THR A 107 -16.63 -11.28 20.04
CA THR A 107 -16.21 -10.01 20.65
C THR A 107 -15.23 -9.23 19.77
N ASN A 108 -14.16 -9.84 19.27
CA ASN A 108 -13.15 -9.10 18.51
C ASN A 108 -13.65 -8.69 17.12
N SER A 109 -14.38 -9.58 16.43
CA SER A 109 -14.91 -9.28 15.09
C SER A 109 -16.05 -8.25 15.13
N LEU A 110 -16.94 -8.30 16.13
CA LEU A 110 -17.95 -7.27 16.33
C LEU A 110 -17.30 -5.93 16.70
N THR A 111 -16.28 -5.94 17.57
CA THR A 111 -15.61 -4.70 17.99
C THR A 111 -14.89 -4.03 16.81
N LEU A 112 -14.22 -4.80 15.93
CA LEU A 112 -13.64 -4.26 14.70
C LEU A 112 -14.71 -3.64 13.79
N ALA A 113 -15.82 -4.35 13.54
CA ALA A 113 -16.88 -3.87 12.67
C ALA A 113 -17.51 -2.57 13.21
N GLN A 114 -17.73 -2.51 14.53
CA GLN A 114 -18.25 -1.33 15.20
C GLN A 114 -17.25 -0.16 15.13
N GLU A 115 -15.97 -0.38 15.44
CA GLU A 115 -14.94 0.66 15.36
C GLU A 115 -14.80 1.21 13.93
N LEU A 116 -14.85 0.36 12.89
CA LEU A 116 -14.86 0.83 11.50
C LEU A 116 -16.09 1.68 11.17
N SER A 117 -17.28 1.25 11.63
CA SER A 117 -18.52 2.00 11.37
C SER A 117 -18.54 3.40 12.00
N LEU A 118 -17.77 3.60 13.09
CA LEU A 118 -17.62 4.89 13.76
C LEU A 118 -16.75 5.88 12.98
N LEU A 119 -15.96 5.43 12.01
CA LEU A 119 -15.13 6.29 11.16
C LEU A 119 -15.90 6.98 10.02
N ALA A 120 -17.20 6.70 9.87
CA ALA A 120 -18.07 7.28 8.85
C ALA A 120 -17.49 7.17 7.43
N LEU A 121 -16.94 5.99 7.10
CA LEU A 121 -16.29 5.73 5.82
C LEU A 121 -17.30 5.70 4.67
N PRO A 122 -16.89 6.01 3.42
CA PRO A 122 -17.70 5.72 2.25
C PRO A 122 -18.13 4.26 2.24
N LYS A 123 -19.39 3.97 1.85
CA LYS A 123 -20.00 2.64 2.04
C LYS A 123 -19.20 1.51 1.39
N ALA A 124 -18.67 1.74 0.18
CA ALA A 124 -17.79 0.77 -0.50
C ALA A 124 -16.46 0.54 0.25
N VAL A 125 -15.89 1.58 0.86
CA VAL A 125 -14.68 1.46 1.69
C VAL A 125 -14.98 0.62 2.92
N GLU A 126 -16.02 0.99 3.68
CA GLU A 126 -16.45 0.27 4.88
C GLU A 126 -16.70 -1.22 4.59
N TYR A 127 -17.45 -1.48 3.50
CA TYR A 127 -17.76 -2.82 3.02
C TYR A 127 -16.49 -3.61 2.65
N SER A 128 -15.57 -2.99 1.90
CA SER A 128 -14.32 -3.64 1.46
C SER A 128 -13.36 -3.94 2.62
N LEU A 129 -13.27 -3.05 3.60
CA LEU A 129 -12.48 -3.28 4.81
C LEU A 129 -13.10 -4.38 5.65
N LEU A 130 -14.42 -4.42 5.80
CA LEU A 130 -15.07 -5.49 6.56
C LEU A 130 -14.91 -6.85 5.86
N ALA A 131 -14.95 -6.89 4.52
CA ALA A 131 -14.64 -8.07 3.72
C ALA A 131 -13.17 -8.51 3.89
N LEU A 132 -12.24 -7.56 3.86
CA LEU A 132 -10.83 -7.82 4.15
C LEU A 132 -10.66 -8.40 5.56
N ALA A 133 -11.35 -7.87 6.56
CA ALA A 133 -11.33 -8.42 7.92
C ALA A 133 -11.88 -9.86 7.98
N GLY A 134 -12.92 -10.16 7.19
CA GLY A 134 -13.43 -11.53 7.01
C GLY A 134 -12.36 -12.47 6.41
N ALA A 135 -11.66 -12.01 5.37
CA ALA A 135 -10.60 -12.77 4.71
C ALA A 135 -9.33 -12.94 5.56
N LEU A 136 -8.98 -11.96 6.38
CA LEU A 136 -7.84 -12.03 7.31
C LEU A 136 -8.19 -12.71 8.63
N GLY A 137 -9.47 -12.98 8.88
CA GLY A 137 -9.97 -13.75 10.03
C GLY A 137 -9.71 -15.26 9.93
N ILE A 138 -9.07 -15.72 8.86
CA ILE A 138 -8.58 -17.09 8.65
C ILE A 138 -7.07 -17.07 8.41
N PRO A 139 -6.35 -18.19 8.59
CA PRO A 139 -4.92 -18.24 8.27
C PRO A 139 -4.67 -17.93 6.80
N VAL A 140 -3.87 -16.89 6.55
CA VAL A 140 -3.46 -16.46 5.21
C VAL A 140 -1.96 -16.57 5.05
N GLY A 141 -1.49 -16.94 3.86
CA GLY A 141 -0.06 -16.99 3.57
C GLY A 141 0.56 -15.60 3.44
N ASN A 142 -0.15 -14.68 2.78
CA ASN A 142 0.32 -13.33 2.50
C ASN A 142 -0.86 -12.34 2.48
N VAL A 143 -0.78 -11.29 3.30
CA VAL A 143 -1.81 -10.24 3.41
C VAL A 143 -1.94 -9.43 2.12
N VAL A 144 -0.83 -9.17 1.44
CA VAL A 144 -0.81 -8.37 0.21
C VAL A 144 -1.59 -9.07 -0.91
N ASP A 145 -1.45 -10.40 -1.02
CA ASP A 145 -2.17 -11.18 -2.04
C ASP A 145 -3.69 -11.14 -1.81
N VAL A 146 -4.13 -11.18 -0.55
CA VAL A 146 -5.55 -11.03 -0.18
C VAL A 146 -6.07 -9.63 -0.51
N ILE A 147 -5.29 -8.59 -0.20
CA ILE A 147 -5.64 -7.20 -0.52
C ILE A 147 -5.81 -7.02 -2.03
N ILE A 148 -4.89 -7.58 -2.82
CA ILE A 148 -4.94 -7.51 -4.28
C ILE A 148 -6.13 -8.29 -4.81
N SER A 149 -6.35 -9.53 -4.36
CA SER A 149 -7.44 -10.37 -4.86
C SER A 149 -8.81 -9.77 -4.59
N LEU A 150 -8.97 -9.09 -3.45
CA LEU A 150 -10.21 -8.38 -3.12
C LEU A 150 -10.35 -7.03 -3.82
N GLY A 151 -9.31 -6.52 -4.50
CA GLY A 151 -9.38 -5.21 -5.17
C GLY A 151 -9.42 -4.01 -4.22
N VAL A 152 -9.06 -4.20 -2.94
CA VAL A 152 -9.18 -3.16 -1.89
C VAL A 152 -8.35 -1.92 -2.24
N VAL A 153 -7.20 -2.09 -2.91
CA VAL A 153 -6.34 -0.96 -3.33
C VAL A 153 -7.10 0.03 -4.20
N ALA A 154 -7.86 -0.44 -5.19
CA ALA A 154 -8.57 0.44 -6.11
C ALA A 154 -9.66 1.24 -5.39
N ILE A 155 -10.40 0.58 -4.49
CA ILE A 155 -11.45 1.20 -3.68
C ILE A 155 -10.86 2.28 -2.78
N ILE A 156 -9.75 1.97 -2.11
CA ILE A 156 -9.05 2.91 -1.24
C ILE A 156 -8.45 4.08 -2.03
N ALA A 157 -7.80 3.82 -3.16
CA ALA A 157 -7.21 4.86 -4.00
C ALA A 157 -8.26 5.84 -4.51
N ALA A 158 -9.39 5.33 -4.99
CA ALA A 158 -10.47 6.16 -5.51
C ALA A 158 -11.17 6.99 -4.42
N ASN A 159 -11.11 6.55 -3.15
CA ASN A 159 -11.65 7.29 -2.00
C ASN A 159 -10.57 8.00 -1.17
N TRP A 160 -9.32 8.07 -1.64
CA TRP A 160 -8.17 8.44 -0.80
C TRP A 160 -8.36 9.77 -0.07
N ASN A 161 -8.85 10.79 -0.77
CA ASN A 161 -9.03 12.12 -0.18
C ASN A 161 -9.98 12.12 1.01
N THR A 162 -11.07 11.34 0.94
CA THR A 162 -12.04 11.20 2.02
C THR A 162 -11.48 10.41 3.19
N ILE A 163 -10.72 9.34 2.92
CA ILE A 163 -10.25 8.43 3.98
C ILE A 163 -8.91 8.84 4.59
N SER A 164 -8.11 9.65 3.90
CA SER A 164 -6.75 10.00 4.34
C SER A 164 -6.68 10.59 5.76
N PRO A 165 -7.67 11.38 6.25
CA PRO A 165 -7.63 11.90 7.61
C PRO A 165 -7.80 10.82 8.71
N VAL A 166 -8.41 9.68 8.36
CA VAL A 166 -8.71 8.57 9.29
C VAL A 166 -7.94 7.29 8.93
N TRP A 167 -6.97 7.36 8.01
CA TRP A 167 -6.23 6.19 7.55
C TRP A 167 -5.47 5.51 8.68
N ASP A 168 -4.79 6.28 9.52
CA ASP A 168 -4.04 5.73 10.65
C ASP A 168 -4.97 5.02 11.65
N ASP A 169 -6.18 5.54 11.87
CA ASP A 169 -7.20 4.89 12.71
C ASP A 169 -7.63 3.54 12.10
N ILE A 170 -7.82 3.46 10.79
CA ILE A 170 -8.12 2.19 10.09
C ILE A 170 -7.01 1.18 10.33
N VAL A 171 -5.75 1.56 10.12
CA VAL A 171 -4.60 0.66 10.32
C VAL A 171 -4.53 0.18 11.77
N ASP A 172 -4.76 1.07 12.73
CA ASP A 172 -4.71 0.77 14.16
C ASP A 172 -5.83 -0.19 14.58
N ILE A 173 -7.05 -0.01 14.07
CA ILE A 173 -8.18 -0.93 14.31
C ILE A 173 -7.80 -2.34 13.84
N PHE A 174 -7.31 -2.48 12.61
CA PHE A 174 -6.89 -3.77 12.06
C PHE A 174 -5.73 -4.38 12.83
N SER A 175 -4.69 -3.59 13.13
CA SER A 175 -3.52 -4.07 13.88
C SER A 175 -3.89 -4.54 15.29
N ARG A 176 -4.88 -3.91 15.93
CA ARG A 176 -5.34 -4.27 17.28
C ARG A 176 -6.14 -5.57 17.30
N HIS A 177 -7.06 -5.74 16.34
CA HIS A 177 -8.02 -6.85 16.36
C HIS A 177 -7.56 -8.07 15.56
N ILE A 178 -6.75 -7.89 14.53
CA ILE A 178 -6.22 -8.96 13.68
C ILE A 178 -4.76 -9.25 14.00
N GLY A 179 -3.96 -8.21 14.23
CA GLY A 179 -2.56 -8.31 14.66
C GLY A 179 -1.60 -7.52 13.76
N GLY A 180 -0.39 -7.24 14.27
CA GLY A 180 0.58 -6.36 13.61
C GLY A 180 1.09 -6.83 12.23
N PHE A 181 0.87 -8.10 11.86
CA PHE A 181 1.23 -8.63 10.55
C PHE A 181 0.44 -7.98 9.41
N VAL A 182 -0.75 -7.43 9.68
CA VAL A 182 -1.57 -6.75 8.66
C VAL A 182 -0.93 -5.47 8.16
N VAL A 183 -0.05 -4.84 8.95
CA VAL A 183 0.39 -3.49 8.65
C VAL A 183 1.25 -3.44 7.38
N GLU A 184 1.97 -4.51 7.03
CA GLU A 184 2.64 -4.59 5.73
C GLU A 184 1.64 -4.48 4.55
N GLY A 185 0.48 -5.12 4.68
CA GLY A 185 -0.60 -5.00 3.71
C GLY A 185 -1.16 -3.58 3.64
N PHE A 186 -1.36 -2.92 4.77
CA PHE A 186 -1.80 -1.52 4.80
C PHE A 186 -0.74 -0.55 4.26
N ASP A 187 0.55 -0.81 4.53
CA ASP A 187 1.64 -0.05 3.91
C ASP A 187 1.59 -0.19 2.38
N TYR A 188 1.34 -1.41 1.88
CA TYR A 188 1.15 -1.64 0.45
C TYR A 188 -0.03 -0.84 -0.12
N ILE A 189 -1.19 -0.84 0.55
CA ILE A 189 -2.35 -0.05 0.13
C ILE A 189 -2.01 1.44 0.09
N TYR A 190 -1.44 1.99 1.16
CA TYR A 190 -1.06 3.40 1.24
C TYR A 190 -0.16 3.81 0.07
N ASN A 191 0.90 3.02 -0.16
CA ASN A 191 1.87 3.28 -1.21
C ASN A 191 1.24 3.28 -2.60
N LYS A 192 0.28 2.37 -2.84
CA LYS A 192 -0.42 2.28 -4.13
C LYS A 192 -1.42 3.40 -4.31
N ALA A 193 -2.18 3.74 -3.26
CA ALA A 193 -3.20 4.79 -3.30
C ALA A 193 -2.58 6.18 -3.47
N THR A 194 -1.44 6.45 -2.84
CA THR A 194 -0.82 7.78 -2.83
C THR A 194 0.34 7.92 -3.82
N GLY A 195 0.99 6.82 -4.19
CA GLY A 195 2.30 6.85 -4.83
C GLY A 195 3.41 7.39 -3.91
N LEU A 196 3.17 7.51 -2.60
CA LEU A 196 4.08 8.08 -1.61
C LEU A 196 4.51 7.01 -0.60
N PRO A 197 5.69 7.15 0.04
CA PRO A 197 6.17 6.17 1.02
C PRO A 197 5.43 6.30 2.35
N THR A 198 5.36 5.19 3.10
CA THR A 198 4.95 5.22 4.51
C THR A 198 6.12 5.60 5.44
N GLU A 199 5.82 5.90 6.70
CA GLU A 199 6.83 6.17 7.75
C GLU A 199 7.80 5.00 7.98
N ARG A 200 7.44 3.79 7.57
CA ARG A 200 8.33 2.61 7.62
C ARG A 200 9.31 2.52 6.47
N GLN A 201 9.06 3.25 5.40
CA GLN A 201 9.93 3.34 4.24
C GLN A 201 10.72 4.65 4.21
N PHE A 202 10.07 5.76 4.59
CA PHE A 202 10.69 7.07 4.67
C PHE A 202 10.13 7.84 5.87
N SER A 203 10.97 7.94 6.91
CA SER A 203 10.63 8.64 8.14
C SER A 203 10.45 10.13 7.87
N ARG A 204 9.31 10.69 8.30
CA ARG A 204 8.94 12.11 8.15
C ARG A 204 9.02 12.59 6.70
N PHE A 205 8.53 11.77 5.77
CA PHE A 205 8.61 12.04 4.34
C PHE A 205 8.18 13.46 3.97
N ASN A 206 7.01 13.91 4.42
CA ASN A 206 6.48 15.23 4.11
C ASN A 206 7.42 16.36 4.59
N TYR A 207 7.95 16.25 5.81
CA TYR A 207 8.93 17.22 6.33
C TYR A 207 10.20 17.27 5.47
N HIS A 208 10.75 16.13 5.09
CA HIS A 208 11.94 16.08 4.25
C HIS A 208 11.67 16.58 2.83
N TYR A 209 10.50 16.26 2.26
CA TYR A 209 10.05 16.83 1.01
C TYR A 209 10.00 18.36 1.09
N ASP A 210 9.26 18.92 2.04
CA ASP A 210 9.08 20.37 2.17
C ASP A 210 10.42 21.09 2.42
N LYS A 211 11.31 20.47 3.20
CA LYS A 211 12.61 21.05 3.54
C LYS A 211 13.67 20.94 2.44
N HIS A 212 13.69 19.83 1.69
CA HIS A 212 14.85 19.49 0.84
C HIS A 212 14.55 19.41 -0.65
N SER A 213 13.30 19.18 -1.05
CA SER A 213 12.97 18.93 -2.46
C SER A 213 13.27 20.12 -3.38
N GLU A 214 13.27 21.36 -2.85
CA GLU A 214 13.58 22.53 -3.66
C GLU A 214 14.99 22.51 -4.24
N GLY A 215 15.98 21.99 -3.50
CA GLY A 215 17.37 21.90 -3.95
C GLY A 215 17.53 21.01 -5.20
N PHE A 216 16.63 20.05 -5.41
CA PHE A 216 16.68 19.14 -6.55
C PHE A 216 16.37 19.80 -7.88
N LYS A 217 15.80 21.01 -7.89
CA LYS A 217 15.62 21.78 -9.13
C LYS A 217 16.98 22.14 -9.77
N PHE A 218 18.04 22.18 -8.97
CA PHE A 218 19.39 22.60 -9.36
C PHE A 218 20.40 21.45 -9.44
N MET A 219 19.94 20.21 -9.37
CA MET A 219 20.83 19.07 -9.56
C MET A 219 21.49 19.13 -10.95
N PRO A 220 22.74 18.64 -11.13
CA PRO A 220 23.45 18.75 -12.41
C PRO A 220 22.71 18.17 -13.63
N THR A 221 21.79 17.24 -13.41
CA THR A 221 20.93 16.61 -14.43
C THR A 221 19.45 17.01 -14.33
N GLY A 222 19.16 18.08 -13.58
CA GLY A 222 17.81 18.57 -13.32
C GLY A 222 17.28 19.42 -14.47
N ASN A 223 15.95 19.56 -14.53
CA ASN A 223 15.26 20.38 -15.53
C ASN A 223 14.87 21.77 -14.99
N GLY A 224 15.49 22.22 -13.88
CA GLY A 224 15.17 23.51 -13.26
C GLY A 224 13.86 23.52 -12.44
N LYS A 225 13.16 22.38 -12.30
CA LYS A 225 11.89 22.29 -11.56
C LYS A 225 12.03 21.47 -10.28
N LYS A 226 11.37 21.93 -9.20
CA LYS A 226 11.17 21.17 -7.96
C LYS A 226 10.39 19.89 -8.30
N PRO A 227 10.86 18.70 -7.92
CA PRO A 227 10.08 17.48 -8.12
C PRO A 227 8.80 17.52 -7.28
N ASP A 228 7.73 16.91 -7.78
CA ASP A 228 6.57 16.57 -6.95
C ASP A 228 6.96 15.49 -5.91
N LYS A 229 6.05 15.22 -4.97
CA LYS A 229 6.30 14.26 -3.89
C LYS A 229 6.61 12.85 -4.42
N LYS A 230 5.84 12.36 -5.39
CA LYS A 230 6.03 11.02 -5.97
C LYS A 230 7.39 10.91 -6.65
N LYS A 231 7.77 11.90 -7.45
CA LYS A 231 9.08 11.95 -8.09
C LYS A 231 10.21 12.04 -7.06
N PHE A 232 10.07 12.85 -6.02
CA PHE A 232 11.06 12.95 -4.94
C PHE A 232 11.26 11.61 -4.23
N TRP A 233 10.18 10.88 -3.95
CA TRP A 233 10.24 9.52 -3.41
C TRP A 233 10.96 8.55 -4.34
N GLU A 234 10.59 8.51 -5.63
CA GLU A 234 11.23 7.63 -6.60
C GLU A 234 12.73 7.91 -6.76
N MET A 235 13.13 9.18 -6.66
CA MET A 235 14.54 9.54 -6.64
C MET A 235 15.24 9.03 -5.37
N ALA A 236 14.60 9.15 -4.19
CA ALA A 236 15.13 8.61 -2.94
C ALA A 236 15.30 7.08 -2.99
N LYS A 237 14.32 6.35 -3.53
CA LYS A 237 14.41 4.89 -3.74
C LYS A 237 15.57 4.52 -4.65
N LYS A 238 15.69 5.20 -5.79
CA LYS A 238 16.79 4.97 -6.73
C LYS A 238 18.14 5.24 -6.07
N ALA A 239 18.26 6.32 -5.27
CA ALA A 239 19.47 6.63 -4.52
C ALA A 239 19.81 5.55 -3.47
N LEU A 240 18.80 4.99 -2.81
CA LEU A 240 18.95 3.89 -1.84
C LEU A 240 19.50 2.62 -2.52
N GLU A 241 18.99 2.28 -3.69
CA GLU A 241 19.36 1.07 -4.44
C GLU A 241 20.69 1.21 -5.20
N LYS A 242 21.11 2.45 -5.50
CA LYS A 242 22.29 2.71 -6.32
C LYS A 242 23.58 2.14 -5.70
N THR A 243 24.41 1.55 -6.55
CA THR A 243 25.74 1.01 -6.23
C THR A 243 26.74 1.39 -7.33
N GLY A 244 28.03 1.14 -7.10
CA GLY A 244 29.09 1.36 -8.10
C GLY A 244 30.05 2.49 -7.77
N SER A 245 31.00 2.73 -8.67
CA SER A 245 32.17 3.62 -8.44
C SER A 245 31.83 5.09 -8.20
N LYS A 246 30.62 5.53 -8.54
CA LYS A 246 30.13 6.89 -8.29
C LYS A 246 29.47 7.06 -6.93
N ILE A 247 29.23 5.97 -6.19
CA ILE A 247 28.56 5.97 -4.90
C ILE A 247 29.60 5.80 -3.79
N LYS A 248 29.80 6.85 -3.00
CA LYS A 248 30.54 6.76 -1.74
C LYS A 248 29.57 6.33 -0.64
N THR A 249 30.02 5.45 0.25
CA THR A 249 29.21 4.93 1.36
C THR A 249 30.02 5.02 2.65
N GLY A 250 29.37 5.40 3.76
CA GLY A 250 29.99 5.41 5.08
C GLY A 250 28.98 5.21 6.20
N ILE A 251 29.48 4.89 7.39
CA ILE A 251 28.65 4.75 8.60
C ILE A 251 28.46 6.14 9.19
N SER A 252 27.23 6.52 9.56
CA SER A 252 26.97 7.84 10.11
C SER A 252 27.72 8.07 11.44
N LYS A 253 28.34 9.25 11.59
CA LYS A 253 28.97 9.67 12.86
C LYS A 253 27.95 9.73 13.99
N GLN A 254 26.77 10.26 13.71
CA GLN A 254 25.70 10.49 14.68
C GLN A 254 25.03 9.20 15.13
N ASN A 255 24.91 8.21 14.24
CA ASN A 255 24.29 6.93 14.59
C ASN A 255 24.91 5.76 13.81
N PRO A 256 25.62 4.82 14.48
CA PRO A 256 26.27 3.70 13.82
C PRO A 256 25.31 2.69 13.17
N SER A 257 24.02 2.71 13.51
CA SER A 257 23.00 1.88 12.85
C SER A 257 22.55 2.43 11.50
N ARG A 258 23.14 3.56 11.05
CA ARG A 258 22.77 4.25 9.83
C ARG A 258 23.92 4.29 8.83
N THR A 259 23.55 4.14 7.58
CA THR A 259 24.45 4.29 6.43
C THR A 259 24.15 5.61 5.73
N VAL A 260 25.20 6.32 5.33
CA VAL A 260 25.16 7.48 4.47
C VAL A 260 25.68 7.07 3.09
N LYS A 261 24.91 7.33 2.03
CA LYS A 261 25.39 7.23 0.65
C LYS A 261 25.45 8.62 0.04
N PHE A 262 26.49 8.86 -0.75
CA PHE A 262 26.67 10.07 -1.54
C PHE A 262 26.95 9.70 -3.00
N ASN A 263 26.15 10.25 -3.90
CA ASN A 263 26.36 10.11 -5.33
C ASN A 263 27.21 11.27 -5.85
N THR A 264 28.45 10.99 -6.24
CA THR A 264 29.44 11.98 -6.71
C THR A 264 29.06 12.67 -8.04
N GLU A 265 28.10 12.12 -8.78
CA GLU A 265 27.65 12.65 -10.06
C GLU A 265 26.49 13.63 -9.89
N SER A 266 25.41 13.19 -9.24
CA SER A 266 24.19 13.97 -9.03
C SER A 266 24.18 14.75 -7.72
N LEU A 267 25.16 14.49 -6.85
CA LEU A 267 25.37 15.15 -5.55
C LEU A 267 24.33 14.82 -4.49
N GLU A 268 23.53 13.79 -4.73
CA GLU A 268 22.50 13.31 -3.81
C GLU A 268 23.14 12.67 -2.57
N ILE A 269 22.60 13.01 -1.40
CA ILE A 269 22.90 12.35 -0.13
C ILE A 269 21.63 11.67 0.40
N ILE A 270 21.77 10.41 0.77
CA ILE A 270 20.73 9.64 1.46
C ILE A 270 21.29 9.05 2.74
N ILE A 271 20.52 9.13 3.82
CA ILE A 271 20.81 8.45 5.09
C ILE A 271 19.65 7.51 5.39
N TYR A 272 19.98 6.26 5.72
CA TYR A 272 18.99 5.23 6.00
C TYR A 272 19.47 4.29 7.10
N ASP A 273 18.52 3.64 7.78
CA ASP A 273 18.83 2.61 8.76
C ASP A 273 19.38 1.36 8.05
N THR A 274 20.56 0.89 8.42
CA THR A 274 21.31 -0.10 7.65
C THR A 274 20.58 -1.43 7.51
N ALA A 275 19.92 -1.88 8.59
CA ALA A 275 19.22 -3.16 8.65
C ALA A 275 17.87 -3.13 7.92
N THR A 276 17.03 -2.15 8.23
CA THR A 276 15.65 -2.07 7.73
C THR A 276 15.52 -1.35 6.40
N LYS A 277 16.56 -0.62 5.97
CA LYS A 277 16.54 0.27 4.81
C LYS A 277 15.57 1.45 4.91
N LEU A 278 15.01 1.72 6.09
CA LEU A 278 14.19 2.89 6.36
C LEU A 278 14.98 4.17 6.06
N ILE A 279 14.50 4.96 5.11
CA ILE A 279 15.09 6.25 4.75
C ILE A 279 14.83 7.24 5.89
N ARG A 280 15.89 7.89 6.36
CA ARG A 280 15.85 8.90 7.43
C ARG A 280 15.99 10.31 6.91
N THR A 281 16.66 10.50 5.78
CA THR A 281 16.70 11.77 5.06
C THR A 281 17.20 11.53 3.64
N TYR A 282 16.78 12.39 2.74
CA TYR A 282 17.21 12.42 1.35
C TYR A 282 17.25 13.89 0.88
N TYR A 283 18.41 14.34 0.42
CA TYR A 283 18.63 15.74 0.10
C TYR A 283 19.85 15.95 -0.80
N ILE A 284 19.96 17.16 -1.34
CA ILE A 284 21.20 17.70 -1.91
C ILE A 284 21.75 18.69 -0.89
N PRO A 285 23.05 18.64 -0.55
CA PRO A 285 23.68 19.64 0.32
C PRO A 285 23.53 21.02 -0.36
N TYR A 286 22.61 21.81 0.17
CA TYR A 286 22.10 23.03 -0.45
C TYR A 286 22.86 24.27 0.04
N ASP A 287 23.16 25.19 -0.88
CA ASP A 287 23.53 26.58 -0.63
C ASP A 287 22.94 27.44 -1.78
N GLU A 288 22.34 28.58 -1.49
CA GLU A 288 21.85 29.51 -2.53
C GLU A 288 22.97 30.06 -3.44
N GLY A 289 24.21 30.10 -2.94
CA GLY A 289 25.41 30.43 -3.70
C GLY A 289 25.71 29.41 -4.82
N LEU A 290 25.45 28.12 -4.57
CA LEU A 290 25.64 27.04 -5.54
C LEU A 290 24.68 27.15 -6.75
N VAL A 291 23.50 27.70 -6.50
CA VAL A 291 22.38 27.80 -7.44
C VAL A 291 22.45 29.05 -8.32
N SER A 292 22.88 30.16 -7.72
CA SER A 292 22.96 31.48 -8.36
C SER A 292 24.07 31.60 -9.43
N GLY A 293 24.72 30.49 -9.80
CA GLY A 293 25.83 30.47 -10.77
C GLY A 293 27.14 31.04 -10.21
N ARG A 294 27.22 31.33 -8.91
CA ARG A 294 28.43 31.87 -8.26
C ARG A 294 29.57 30.85 -8.16
N TYR A 295 29.25 29.56 -8.20
CA TYR A 295 30.23 28.48 -8.09
C TYR A 295 30.21 27.57 -9.31
N THR A 296 31.40 27.10 -9.72
CA THR A 296 31.54 26.07 -10.74
C THR A 296 31.12 24.71 -10.20
N LEU A 297 30.72 23.79 -11.07
CA LEU A 297 30.37 22.41 -10.69
C LEU A 297 31.50 21.69 -9.91
N SER A 298 32.76 22.05 -10.14
CA SER A 298 33.90 21.50 -9.38
C SER A 298 33.90 21.96 -7.91
N VAL A 299 33.64 23.25 -7.65
CA VAL A 299 33.55 23.79 -6.29
C VAL A 299 32.36 23.18 -5.57
N VAL A 300 31.23 23.07 -6.27
CA VAL A 300 30.02 22.41 -5.77
C VAL A 300 30.29 20.97 -5.33
N LYS A 301 30.99 20.19 -6.16
CA LYS A 301 31.39 18.81 -5.85
C LYS A 301 32.28 18.73 -4.61
N MET A 302 33.27 19.61 -4.52
CA MET A 302 34.19 19.65 -3.38
C MET A 302 33.45 19.94 -2.06
N ILE A 303 32.53 20.90 -2.05
CA ILE A 303 31.71 21.22 -0.87
C ILE A 303 30.81 20.04 -0.49
N ALA A 304 30.14 19.42 -1.47
CA ALA A 304 29.29 18.25 -1.23
C ALA A 304 30.10 17.06 -0.68
N GLU A 305 31.33 16.86 -1.18
CA GLU A 305 32.24 15.84 -0.69
C GLU A 305 32.71 16.11 0.74
N ASP A 306 33.14 17.33 1.05
CA ASP A 306 33.55 17.72 2.41
C ASP A 306 32.39 17.53 3.41
N TYR A 307 31.21 17.97 3.02
CA TYR A 307 30.01 17.76 3.81
C TYR A 307 29.68 16.26 4.00
N PHE A 308 29.80 15.43 2.96
CA PHE A 308 29.68 13.98 3.13
C PHE A 308 30.69 13.42 4.14
N GLN A 309 31.96 13.81 4.07
CA GLN A 309 33.00 13.39 5.04
C GLN A 309 32.69 13.87 6.46
N SER A 310 32.03 15.02 6.61
CA SER A 310 31.57 15.49 7.91
C SER A 310 30.54 14.55 8.55
N LEU A 311 29.76 13.81 7.74
CA LEU A 311 28.67 12.93 8.19
C LEU A 311 29.11 11.51 8.55
N ILE A 312 30.26 11.04 8.06
CA ILE A 312 30.66 9.61 8.16
C ILE A 312 31.92 9.38 8.98
N ARG A 313 31.95 8.28 9.75
CA ARG A 313 33.13 7.84 10.50
C ARG A 313 34.21 7.28 9.58
#